data_AF-S2RDF9-F1
#
_entry.id   AF-S2RDF9-F1
#
_cell.length_a   1.000
_cell.length_b   1.000
_cell.length_c   1.000
_cell.angle_alpha   90.00
_cell.angle_beta   90.00
_cell.angle_gamma   90.00
#
_symmetry.space_group_name_H-M   'P 1'
#
loop_
_entity.id
_entity.type
_entity.pdbx_description
1 polymer ?
#
loop_
_entity_poly.entity_id
_entity_poly.type
_entity_poly.pdbx_seq_one_letter_code
_entity_poly.pdbx_strand_id
1 'polypeptide(L)' 'MIEPGTILNERYKLIKTLGEGGMANVYLARDLILDRDVAVKVLRLDL' A
#
# COMPACT_ATOMS: atom_id res chain seq x y z
N MET A 1 8.28 -6.28 -6.98
CA MET A 1 8.12 -6.21 -5.51
C MET A 1 7.71 -4.79 -5.19
N ILE A 2 6.66 -4.56 -4.39
CA ILE A 2 6.20 -3.20 -4.07
C ILE A 2 7.02 -2.70 -2.88
N GLU A 3 7.73 -1.59 -3.06
CA GLU A 3 8.64 -1.04 -2.04
C GLU A 3 8.07 0.22 -1.38
N PRO A 4 8.47 0.54 -0.14
CA PRO A 4 8.26 1.86 0.44
C PRO A 4 8.65 2.99 -0.51
N GLY A 5 7.81 4.02 -0.62
CA GLY A 5 7.96 5.12 -1.58
C GLY A 5 7.25 4.91 -2.91
N THR A 6 6.81 3.68 -3.23
CA THR A 6 5.97 3.41 -4.41
C THR A 6 4.68 4.23 -4.36
N ILE A 7 4.29 4.83 -5.49
CA ILE A 7 3.02 5.54 -5.63
C ILE A 7 2.07 4.66 -6.42
N LEU A 8 0.97 4.23 -5.79
CA LEU A 8 -0.08 3.44 -6.43
C LEU A 8 -1.18 4.35 -6.95
N ASN A 9 -1.56 4.13 -8.21
CA ASN A 9 -2.65 4.85 -8.88
C ASN A 9 -2.53 6.38 -8.75
N GLU A 10 -1.29 6.88 -8.79
CA GLU A 10 -0.93 8.30 -8.64
C GLU A 10 -1.45 8.99 -7.36
N ARG A 11 -1.92 8.21 -6.38
CA ARG A 11 -2.64 8.70 -5.21
C ARG A 11 -2.08 8.23 -3.89
N TYR A 12 -1.67 6.97 -3.80
CA TYR A 12 -1.28 6.38 -2.53
C TYR A 12 0.21 6.18 -2.49
N LYS A 13 0.92 7.03 -1.74
CA LYS A 13 2.35 6.88 -1.49
C LYS A 13 2.55 5.90 -0.35
N LEU A 14 3.10 4.73 -0.62
CA LEU A 14 3.37 3.71 0.40
C LEU A 14 4.52 4.16 1.31
N ILE A 15 4.35 3.96 2.61
CA ILE A 15 5.31 4.39 3.64
C ILE A 15 6.02 3.17 4.25
N LYS A 16 5.25 2.19 4.73
CA LYS A 16 5.80 0.95 5.32
C LYS A 16 4.77 -0.16 5.31
N THR A 17 5.23 -1.41 5.41
CA THR A 17 4.36 -2.57 5.62
C THR A 17 3.72 -2.50 7.01
N LEU A 18 2.42 -2.80 7.08
CA LEU A 18 1.66 -2.98 8.32
C LEU A 18 1.43 -4.45 8.63
N GLY A 19 1.34 -5.29 7.61
CA GLY A 19 1.18 -6.73 7.78
C GLY A 19 1.26 -7.47 6.45
N GLU A 20 1.63 -8.73 6.54
CA GLU A 20 1.72 -9.66 5.42
C GLU A 20 0.85 -10.88 5.73
N GLY A 21 0.17 -11.39 4.72
CA GLY A 21 -0.61 -12.62 4.81
C GLY A 21 -0.56 -13.38 3.51
N GLY A 22 -1.15 -14.59 3.51
CA GLY A 22 -1.15 -15.46 2.33
C GLY A 22 -1.70 -14.75 1.10
N MET A 23 -2.86 -14.10 1.21
CA MET A 23 -3.57 -13.52 0.06
C MET A 23 -3.21 -12.07 -0.29
N ALA A 24 -2.56 -11.34 0.63
CA ALA A 24 -2.37 -9.90 0.47
C ALA A 24 -1.27 -9.33 1.37
N ASN A 25 -0.72 -8.19 0.95
CA ASN A 25 0.11 -7.33 1.79
C ASN A 25 -0.66 -6.06 2.15
N VAL A 26 -0.49 -5.56 3.36
CA VAL A 26 -1.10 -4.32 3.85
C VAL A 26 -0.02 -3.31 4.15
N TYR A 27 -0.16 -2.09 3.64
CA TYR A 27 0.79 -1.00 3.81
C TYR A 27 0.12 0.21 4.45
N LEU A 28 0.89 0.94 5.26
CA LEU A 28 0.60 2.32 5.60
C LEU A 28 0.95 3.17 4.38
N ALA A 29 0.04 4.04 3.97
CA ALA A 29 0.24 4.96 2.87
C ALA A 29 -0.29 6.35 3.20
N ARG A 30 0.22 7.38 2.52
CA ARG A 30 -0.39 8.71 2.47
C ARG A 30 -1.30 8.78 1.25
N ASP A 31 -2.58 9.10 1.46
CA ASP A 31 -3.49 9.53 0.40
C ASP A 31 -3.13 10.97 0.02
N LEU A 32 -2.58 11.18 -1.19
CA LEU A 32 -2.09 12.47 -1.66
C LEU A 32 -3.22 13.44 -2.06
N ILE A 33 -4.46 12.96 -2.20
CA ILE A 33 -5.62 13.81 -2.52
C ILE A 33 -6.29 14.30 -1.25
N LEU A 34 -6.52 13.39 -0.30
CA LEU A 34 -7.22 13.70 0.96
C LEU A 34 -6.25 14.09 2.10
N ASP A 35 -4.95 14.06 1.83
CA ASP A 35 -3.87 14.38 2.76
C ASP A 35 -4.02 13.70 4.13
N ARG A 36 -4.18 12.37 4.11
CA ARG A 36 -4.33 11.56 5.32
C ARG A 36 -3.69 10.20 5.20
N ASP A 37 -3.39 9.60 6.33
CA ASP A 37 -2.83 8.26 6.39
C ASP A 37 -3.93 7.22 6.22
N VAL A 38 -3.67 6.18 5.41
CA VAL A 38 -4.61 5.12 5.08
C VAL A 38 -3.90 3.76 5.05
N ALA A 39 -4.66 2.69 5.27
CA ALA A 39 -4.20 1.33 5.01
C ALA A 39 -4.54 0.92 3.57
N VAL A 40 -3.54 0.47 2.81
CA VAL A 40 -3.70 -0.04 1.44
C VAL A 40 -3.46 -1.54 1.43
N LYS A 41 -4.48 -2.32 1.06
CA LYS A 41 -4.39 -3.79 0.91
C LYS A 41 -4.16 -4.13 -0.55
N VAL A 42 -3.00 -4.69 -0.86
CA VAL A 42 -2.64 -5.14 -2.21
C VAL A 42 -2.76 -6.66 -2.26
N LEU A 43 -3.63 -7.16 -3.16
CA LEU A 43 -3.82 -8.59 -3.38
C LEU A 43 -2.64 -9.18 -4.17
N ARG A 44 -2.24 -10.41 -3.82
CA ARG A 44 -1.32 -11.21 -4.64
C ARG A 44 -2.17 -11.90 -5.70
N LEU A 45 -2.01 -11.55 -6.96
CA LEU A 45 -2.82 -12.05 -8.09
C LEU A 45 -2.31 -13.40 -8.63
N ASP A 46 -1.20 -13.86 -8.07
CA ASP A 46 -0.33 -14.95 -8.52
C ASP A 46 -0.29 -16.12 -7.53
N LEU A 47 -1.34 -16.24 -6.68
CA LEU A 47 -1.62 -17.40 -5.82
C LEU A 47 -2.83 -18.20 -6.31
#